data_AF-A0A7X8C801-F1
#
_entry.id   AF-A0A7X8C801-F1
#
_cell.length_a   1.000
_cell.length_b   1.000
_cell.length_c   1.000
_cell.angle_alpha   90.00
_cell.angle_beta   90.00
_cell.angle_gamma   90.00
#
_symmetry.space_group_name_H-M   'P 1'
#
loop_
_entity.id
_entity.type
_entity.pdbx_description
1 polymer ?
#
loop_
_entity_poly.entity_id
_entity_poly.type
_entity_poly.pdbx_seq_one_letter_code
_entity_poly.pdbx_strand_id
1 'polypeptide(L)'
;MGNEIRHKRFFLQQFLLNKYFWLACIFLGLIVKAYFLPLKTGDYVVYLKPWIDFIKAHGYFSALQYDFSNYTPAYLYFLTLVAKIPVDPVFVIKIFSIFFEFLAAYFLGKIICLKYHNSLILWISLAVIPWLPTVMLNSSYLSQCDAIYASFVVGSIFYALKNRQFLSVLLLGVAFAFKMQAVFVLPFFFVLLLRKEIKWYYFLIVPAVYVVSILPAWFYGRSFVELISLYFSQAGYYRLLTMNFPNIYIWFSGADFDTFSVAGILFTVLLTLTVGFWLRSPKITFTIETWIKFIFLSFIVIPFILPGMHERYMYLADIFGLVYLMFFPKKWYLPLGILLVSTYSYIRCSRFNEVLPMQPAFFVYLLVIVLTFYDFVESLKSTEK
;
A
#
# COMPACT_ATOMS: atom_id res chain seq x y z
N MET A 1 10.18 3.08 -45.47
CA MET A 1 9.37 3.26 -44.24
C MET A 1 9.09 1.97 -43.47
N GLY A 2 8.65 0.86 -44.12
CA GLY A 2 8.34 -0.41 -43.43
C GLY A 2 9.53 -1.15 -42.79
N ASN A 3 10.70 -1.19 -43.44
CA ASN A 3 11.91 -1.83 -42.90
C ASN A 3 12.49 -1.07 -41.69
N GLU A 4 12.42 0.25 -41.70
CA GLU A 4 12.95 1.10 -40.62
C GLU A 4 12.11 0.96 -39.34
N ILE A 5 10.77 0.88 -39.48
CA ILE A 5 9.85 0.63 -38.36
C ILE A 5 10.06 -0.78 -37.80
N ARG A 6 10.28 -1.78 -38.67
CA ARG A 6 10.55 -3.16 -38.25
C ARG A 6 11.89 -3.27 -37.52
N HIS A 7 12.92 -2.59 -38.01
CA HIS A 7 14.25 -2.54 -37.38
C HIS A 7 14.22 -1.81 -36.03
N LYS A 8 13.48 -0.70 -35.91
CA LYS A 8 13.27 0.00 -34.63
C LYS A 8 12.53 -0.87 -33.62
N ARG A 9 11.46 -1.58 -34.03
CA ARG A 9 10.74 -2.53 -33.16
C ARG A 9 11.62 -3.68 -32.69
N PHE A 10 12.43 -4.26 -33.59
CA PHE A 10 13.36 -5.34 -33.25
C PHE A 10 14.43 -4.87 -32.26
N PHE A 11 15.00 -3.68 -32.48
CA PHE A 11 15.99 -3.10 -31.59
C PHE A 11 15.41 -2.77 -30.20
N LEU A 12 14.22 -2.16 -30.14
CA LEU A 12 13.48 -1.91 -28.89
C LEU A 12 13.19 -3.21 -28.13
N GLN A 13 12.80 -4.28 -28.83
CA GLN A 13 12.58 -5.58 -28.21
C GLN A 13 13.86 -6.17 -27.62
N GLN A 14 14.98 -6.15 -28.35
CA GLN A 14 16.26 -6.63 -27.81
C GLN A 14 16.69 -5.84 -26.56
N PHE A 15 16.48 -4.52 -26.56
CA PHE A 15 16.84 -3.66 -25.44
C PHE A 15 15.99 -3.94 -24.19
N LEU A 16 14.66 -4.06 -24.36
CA LEU A 16 13.73 -4.38 -23.26
C LEU A 16 13.88 -5.80 -22.73
N LEU A 17 14.39 -6.73 -23.54
CA LEU A 17 14.69 -8.11 -23.12
C LEU A 17 16.05 -8.24 -22.41
N ASN A 18 16.87 -7.19 -22.41
CA ASN A 18 18.19 -7.20 -21.80
C ASN A 18 18.13 -6.86 -20.29
N LYS A 19 18.52 -7.81 -19.43
CA LYS A 19 18.59 -7.59 -17.97
C LYS A 19 19.51 -6.43 -17.56
N TYR A 20 20.55 -6.13 -18.35
CA TYR A 20 21.49 -5.05 -18.05
C TYR A 20 20.86 -3.66 -18.22
N PHE A 21 19.87 -3.52 -19.10
CA PHE A 21 19.11 -2.28 -19.22
C PHE A 21 18.34 -2.00 -17.93
N TRP A 22 17.60 -2.99 -17.42
CA TRP A 22 16.83 -2.85 -16.19
C TRP A 22 17.73 -2.65 -14.96
N LEU A 23 18.90 -3.30 -14.92
CA LEU A 23 19.93 -3.01 -13.91
C LEU A 23 20.40 -1.56 -13.94
N ALA A 24 20.62 -1.00 -15.14
CA ALA A 24 20.96 0.42 -15.28
C ALA A 24 19.83 1.34 -14.78
N CYS A 25 18.56 1.00 -15.06
CA CYS A 25 17.40 1.74 -14.54
C CYS A 25 17.32 1.70 -13.01
N ILE A 26 17.63 0.55 -12.38
CA ILE A 26 17.69 0.41 -10.93
C ILE A 26 18.79 1.32 -10.37
N PHE A 27 19.99 1.26 -10.95
CA PHE A 27 21.12 2.09 -10.50
C PHE A 27 20.84 3.58 -10.65
N LEU A 28 20.27 4.01 -11.77
CA LEU A 28 19.86 5.39 -11.98
C LEU A 28 18.79 5.82 -10.97
N GLY A 29 17.82 4.95 -10.67
CA GLY A 29 16.80 5.20 -9.65
C GLY A 29 17.41 5.40 -8.26
N LEU A 30 18.39 4.58 -7.89
CA LEU A 30 19.12 4.74 -6.64
C LEU A 30 19.92 6.05 -6.58
N ILE A 31 20.54 6.49 -7.68
CA ILE A 31 21.22 7.80 -7.76
C ILE A 31 20.23 8.94 -7.51
N VAL A 32 19.08 8.93 -8.19
CA VAL A 32 18.06 9.96 -8.00
C VAL A 32 17.53 9.97 -6.58
N LYS A 33 17.31 8.80 -5.98
CA LYS A 33 16.88 8.70 -4.58
C LYS A 33 17.96 9.16 -3.60
N ALA A 34 19.23 8.91 -3.89
CA ALA A 34 20.36 9.40 -3.11
C ALA A 34 20.37 10.94 -3.04
N TYR A 35 20.05 11.60 -4.15
CA TYR A 35 19.89 13.06 -4.20
C TYR A 35 18.78 13.58 -3.28
N PHE A 36 17.71 12.80 -3.06
CA PHE A 36 16.62 13.17 -2.15
C PHE A 36 16.89 12.85 -0.67
N LEU A 37 17.89 12.05 -0.32
CA LEU A 37 18.19 11.68 1.07
C LEU A 37 18.35 12.89 2.02
N PRO A 38 19.12 13.95 1.69
CA PRO A 38 19.30 15.07 2.62
C PRO A 38 18.06 15.96 2.75
N LEU A 39 17.06 15.85 1.87
CA LEU A 39 15.88 16.71 1.88
C LEU A 39 15.03 16.47 3.13
N LYS A 40 14.74 17.53 3.86
CA LYS A 40 13.89 17.54 5.06
C LYS A 40 12.56 18.20 4.72
N THR A 41 11.53 17.39 4.54
CA THR A 41 10.17 17.81 4.18
C THR A 41 9.26 17.87 5.41
N GLY A 42 8.02 18.34 5.22
CA GLY A 42 7.07 18.60 6.30
C GLY A 42 6.92 17.44 7.28
N ASP A 43 6.75 16.21 6.80
CA ASP A 43 6.59 15.05 7.68
C ASP A 43 7.83 14.77 8.54
N TYR A 44 9.03 14.98 7.99
CA TYR A 44 10.26 14.83 8.77
C TYR A 44 10.39 15.92 9.82
N VAL A 45 10.15 17.18 9.43
CA VAL A 45 10.35 18.34 10.31
C VAL A 45 9.30 18.38 11.42
N VAL A 46 8.05 18.09 11.11
CA VAL A 46 6.90 18.21 12.04
C VAL A 46 6.76 16.99 12.93
N TYR A 47 7.09 15.79 12.44
CA TYR A 47 6.84 14.54 13.18
C TYR A 47 8.13 13.78 13.50
N LEU A 48 8.83 13.26 12.47
CA LEU A 48 9.88 12.27 12.67
C LEU A 48 11.08 12.82 13.46
N LYS A 49 11.52 14.06 13.18
CA LYS A 49 12.62 14.69 13.90
C LYS A 49 12.26 14.93 15.37
N PRO A 50 11.13 15.60 15.71
CA PRO A 50 10.69 15.72 17.11
C PRO A 50 10.59 14.38 17.85
N TRP A 51 10.08 13.33 17.20
CA TRP A 51 10.02 12.00 17.81
C TRP A 51 11.40 11.42 18.11
N ILE A 52 12.36 11.55 17.20
CA ILE A 52 13.74 11.09 17.43
C ILE A 52 14.42 11.90 18.53
N ASP A 53 14.22 13.22 18.55
CA ASP A 53 14.78 14.08 19.59
C ASP A 53 14.18 13.73 20.97
N PHE A 54 12.87 13.43 21.02
CA PHE A 54 12.20 12.93 22.21
C PHE A 54 12.80 11.59 22.67
N ILE A 55 12.98 10.64 21.75
CA ILE A 55 13.62 9.35 22.04
C ILE A 55 15.01 9.53 22.64
N LYS A 56 15.83 10.42 22.08
CA LYS A 56 17.19 10.72 22.59
C LYS A 56 17.14 11.32 24.00
N ALA A 57 16.23 12.25 24.24
CA ALA A 57 16.09 12.92 25.53
C ALA A 57 15.55 12.01 26.65
N HIS A 58 14.84 10.93 26.31
CA HIS A 58 14.16 10.05 27.28
C HIS A 58 14.78 8.65 27.37
N GLY A 59 16.10 8.52 27.13
CA GLY A 59 16.81 7.27 27.35
C GLY A 59 16.57 6.19 26.28
N TYR A 60 16.32 6.59 25.04
CA TYR A 60 16.11 5.72 23.88
C TYR A 60 14.91 4.78 24.02
N PHE A 61 15.12 3.52 24.41
CA PHE A 61 14.04 2.56 24.55
C PHE A 61 13.11 2.91 25.71
N SER A 62 13.62 3.55 26.77
CA SER A 62 12.79 4.05 27.86
C SER A 62 11.78 5.09 27.39
N ALA A 63 11.99 5.76 26.26
CA ALA A 63 11.03 6.69 25.68
C ALA A 63 9.71 6.02 25.25
N LEU A 64 9.74 4.70 24.97
CA LEU A 64 8.59 3.93 24.50
C LEU A 64 7.47 3.82 25.55
N GLN A 65 7.75 4.14 26.81
CA GLN A 65 6.74 4.22 27.87
C GLN A 65 5.75 5.38 27.67
N TYR A 66 6.15 6.43 26.94
CA TYR A 66 5.37 7.64 26.73
C TYR A 66 4.58 7.61 25.41
N ASP A 67 3.51 8.41 25.35
CA ASP A 67 2.73 8.64 24.14
C ASP A 67 3.16 9.91 23.40
N PHE A 68 4.25 9.82 22.63
CA PHE A 68 4.84 10.96 21.91
C PHE A 68 4.60 10.92 20.39
N SER A 69 3.92 9.89 19.86
CA SER A 69 3.76 9.68 18.42
C SER A 69 2.40 9.09 18.10
N ASN A 70 1.91 9.35 16.90
CA ASN A 70 0.71 8.69 16.36
C ASN A 70 1.03 7.41 15.57
N TYR A 71 2.22 6.81 15.70
CA TYR A 71 2.61 5.58 15.02
C TYR A 71 2.56 4.37 15.95
N THR A 72 2.45 3.17 15.39
CA THR A 72 2.48 1.95 16.19
C THR A 72 3.90 1.69 16.72
N PRO A 73 4.04 0.95 17.84
CA PRO A 73 5.34 0.60 18.40
C PRO A 73 6.27 -0.09 17.40
N ALA A 74 5.74 -0.87 16.45
CA ALA A 74 6.52 -1.54 15.42
C ALA A 74 7.43 -0.56 14.64
N TYR A 75 6.94 0.64 14.31
CA TYR A 75 7.77 1.67 13.67
C TYR A 75 8.63 2.44 14.69
N LEU A 76 8.15 2.65 15.91
CA LEU A 76 8.92 3.34 16.95
C LEU A 76 10.16 2.59 17.39
N TYR A 77 10.14 1.26 17.35
CA TYR A 77 11.35 0.46 17.58
C TYR A 77 12.41 0.74 16.53
N PHE A 78 12.01 0.88 15.26
CA PHE A 78 12.91 1.31 14.20
C PHE A 78 13.46 2.72 14.47
N LEU A 79 12.60 3.71 14.78
CA LEU A 79 13.07 5.06 15.11
C LEU A 79 14.00 5.10 16.33
N THR A 80 13.77 4.23 17.31
CA THR A 80 14.61 4.09 18.50
C THR A 80 16.01 3.60 18.15
N LEU A 81 16.12 2.66 17.21
CA LEU A 81 17.41 2.22 16.67
C LEU A 81 18.08 3.34 15.88
N VAL A 82 17.33 4.04 15.02
CA VAL A 82 17.83 5.19 14.25
C VAL A 82 18.41 6.26 15.17
N ALA A 83 17.74 6.56 16.29
CA ALA A 83 18.18 7.56 17.25
C ALA A 83 19.56 7.29 17.86
N LYS A 84 20.02 6.02 17.86
CA LYS A 84 21.34 5.59 18.36
C LYS A 84 22.45 5.67 17.32
N ILE A 85 22.12 5.81 16.03
CA ILE A 85 23.11 5.84 14.96
C ILE A 85 23.72 7.25 14.89
N PRO A 86 25.06 7.41 14.83
CA PRO A 86 25.73 8.71 14.77
C PRO A 86 25.71 9.32 13.35
N VAL A 87 24.55 9.33 12.71
CA VAL A 87 24.30 9.89 11.37
C VAL A 87 23.00 10.69 11.43
N ASP A 88 22.81 11.68 10.55
CA ASP A 88 21.55 12.42 10.47
C ASP A 88 20.38 11.44 10.20
N PRO A 89 19.38 11.37 11.10
CA PRO A 89 18.32 10.37 11.03
C PRO A 89 17.53 10.32 9.72
N VAL A 90 17.40 11.46 9.01
CA VAL A 90 16.66 11.52 7.75
C VAL A 90 17.20 10.53 6.71
N PHE A 91 18.52 10.34 6.68
CA PHE A 91 19.16 9.42 5.74
C PHE A 91 18.75 7.98 6.04
N VAL A 92 18.82 7.56 7.31
CA VAL A 92 18.52 6.19 7.71
C VAL A 92 17.04 5.87 7.51
N ILE A 93 16.14 6.81 7.85
CA ILE A 93 14.70 6.66 7.63
C ILE A 93 14.38 6.45 6.15
N LYS A 94 14.96 7.28 5.28
CA LYS A 94 14.72 7.19 3.84
C LYS A 94 15.33 5.94 3.24
N ILE A 95 16.56 5.57 3.61
CA ILE A 95 17.20 4.32 3.16
C ILE A 95 16.36 3.10 3.55
N PHE A 96 15.86 3.07 4.78
CA PHE A 96 15.00 1.99 5.25
C PHE A 96 13.71 1.91 4.44
N SER A 97 13.06 3.04 4.19
CA SER A 97 11.83 3.07 3.40
C SER A 97 12.10 2.66 1.93
N ILE A 98 13.23 3.06 1.34
CA ILE A 98 13.68 2.63 0.00
C ILE A 98 13.90 1.11 -0.04
N PHE A 99 14.54 0.51 0.98
CA PHE A 99 14.69 -0.94 1.04
C PHE A 99 13.33 -1.66 0.93
N PHE A 100 12.31 -1.15 1.62
CA PHE A 100 10.97 -1.71 1.55
C PHE A 100 10.25 -1.47 0.22
N GLU A 101 10.58 -0.40 -0.52
CA GLU A 101 10.11 -0.24 -1.91
C GLU A 101 10.61 -1.38 -2.80
N PHE A 102 11.91 -1.71 -2.69
CA PHE A 102 12.50 -2.80 -3.45
C PHE A 102 11.99 -4.17 -2.98
N LEU A 103 11.69 -4.34 -1.69
CA LEU A 103 11.04 -5.56 -1.19
C LEU A 103 9.62 -5.72 -1.74
N ALA A 104 8.85 -4.63 -1.79
CA ALA A 104 7.53 -4.63 -2.42
C ALA A 104 7.64 -4.96 -3.92
N ALA A 105 8.56 -4.29 -4.63
CA ALA A 105 8.84 -4.54 -6.05
C ALA A 105 9.24 -5.99 -6.32
N TYR A 106 10.04 -6.61 -5.42
CA TYR A 106 10.37 -8.02 -5.50
C TYR A 106 9.12 -8.91 -5.43
N PHE A 107 8.26 -8.73 -4.42
CA PHE A 107 7.05 -9.54 -4.29
C PHE A 107 6.05 -9.30 -5.43
N LEU A 108 5.90 -8.06 -5.92
CA LEU A 108 5.08 -7.76 -7.10
C LEU A 108 5.61 -8.51 -8.33
N GLY A 109 6.92 -8.49 -8.56
CA GLY A 109 7.56 -9.24 -9.62
C GLY A 109 7.34 -10.75 -9.48
N LYS A 110 7.43 -11.28 -8.25
CA LYS A 110 7.15 -12.70 -7.95
C LYS A 110 5.70 -13.09 -8.26
N ILE A 111 4.72 -12.20 -8.02
CA ILE A 111 3.32 -12.42 -8.42
C ILE A 111 3.20 -12.45 -9.94
N ILE A 112 3.83 -11.51 -10.66
CA ILE A 112 3.80 -11.48 -12.14
C ILE A 112 4.47 -12.73 -12.74
N CYS A 113 5.54 -13.24 -12.12
CA CYS A 113 6.18 -14.49 -12.53
C CYS A 113 5.27 -15.73 -12.39
N LEU A 114 4.15 -15.67 -11.66
CA LEU A 114 3.17 -16.76 -11.63
C LEU A 114 2.46 -16.94 -12.98
N LYS A 115 2.39 -15.90 -13.82
CA LYS A 115 1.81 -15.95 -15.18
C LYS A 115 2.84 -16.28 -16.25
N TYR A 116 4.03 -15.69 -16.14
CA TYR A 116 5.00 -15.67 -17.25
C TYR A 116 6.23 -16.58 -17.05
N HIS A 117 6.52 -17.03 -15.83
CA HIS A 117 7.67 -17.88 -15.50
C HIS A 117 9.04 -17.35 -15.99
N ASN A 118 9.20 -16.03 -16.15
CA ASN A 118 10.41 -15.40 -16.65
C ASN A 118 11.12 -14.57 -15.57
N SER A 119 12.41 -14.77 -15.36
CA SER A 119 13.22 -14.03 -14.39
C SER A 119 13.43 -12.56 -14.74
N LEU A 120 13.32 -12.18 -16.01
CA LEU A 120 13.43 -10.78 -16.47
C LEU A 120 12.37 -9.89 -15.80
N ILE A 121 11.21 -10.45 -15.48
CA ILE A 121 10.10 -9.73 -14.84
C ILE A 121 10.48 -9.22 -13.46
N LEU A 122 11.34 -9.94 -12.73
CA LEU A 122 11.85 -9.45 -11.45
C LEU A 122 12.67 -8.17 -11.66
N TRP A 123 13.55 -8.15 -12.65
CA TRP A 123 14.34 -6.97 -13.00
C TRP A 123 13.47 -5.81 -13.46
N ILE A 124 12.44 -6.07 -14.27
CA ILE A 124 11.46 -5.06 -14.70
C ILE A 124 10.73 -4.48 -13.49
N SER A 125 10.24 -5.33 -12.58
CA SER A 125 9.51 -4.87 -11.39
C SER A 125 10.39 -4.03 -10.46
N LEU A 126 11.61 -4.51 -10.18
CA LEU A 126 12.62 -3.80 -9.39
C LEU A 126 13.04 -2.47 -10.01
N ALA A 127 13.02 -2.36 -11.34
CA ALA A 127 13.26 -1.10 -12.02
C ALA A 127 12.03 -0.20 -11.97
N VAL A 128 10.85 -0.65 -12.40
CA VAL A 128 9.69 0.23 -12.63
C VAL A 128 9.05 0.73 -11.34
N ILE A 129 8.87 -0.12 -10.32
CA ILE A 129 8.13 0.26 -9.11
C ILE A 129 8.77 1.43 -8.35
N PRO A 130 10.08 1.44 -8.07
CA PRO A 130 10.70 2.55 -7.36
C PRO A 130 10.70 3.88 -8.13
N TRP A 131 10.45 3.84 -9.44
CA TRP A 131 10.32 5.00 -10.34
C TRP A 131 8.88 5.52 -10.46
N LEU A 132 7.88 4.83 -9.91
CA LEU A 132 6.52 5.38 -9.90
C LEU A 132 6.51 6.72 -9.15
N PRO A 133 5.85 7.76 -9.70
CA PRO A 133 5.87 9.10 -9.12
C PRO A 133 5.44 9.11 -7.65
N THR A 134 4.40 8.35 -7.31
CA THR A 134 3.90 8.26 -5.93
C THR A 134 4.85 7.51 -5.00
N VAL A 135 5.60 6.53 -5.50
CA VAL A 135 6.65 5.82 -4.73
C VAL A 135 7.83 6.75 -4.46
N MET A 136 8.30 7.49 -5.47
CA MET A 136 9.36 8.49 -5.31
C MET A 136 8.96 9.60 -4.32
N LEU A 137 7.72 10.10 -4.44
CA LEU A 137 7.20 11.14 -3.57
C LEU A 137 7.03 10.65 -2.13
N ASN A 138 6.53 9.43 -1.92
CA ASN A 138 6.30 8.87 -0.58
C ASN A 138 7.62 8.68 0.20
N SER A 139 8.42 7.69 -0.19
CA SER A 139 9.52 7.25 0.68
C SER A 139 10.75 8.15 0.55
N SER A 140 11.14 8.50 -0.69
CA SER A 140 12.39 9.21 -0.93
C SER A 140 12.27 10.73 -0.71
N TYR A 141 11.15 11.34 -1.10
CA TYR A 141 10.94 12.78 -0.95
C TYR A 141 10.30 13.15 0.40
N LEU A 142 9.13 12.58 0.74
CA LEU A 142 8.38 12.92 1.96
C LEU A 142 8.89 12.24 3.24
N SER A 143 9.79 11.25 3.14
CA SER A 143 10.21 10.42 4.30
C SER A 143 9.08 9.58 4.89
N GLN A 144 8.05 9.28 4.09
CA GLN A 144 6.97 8.39 4.49
C GLN A 144 7.40 6.92 4.45
N CYS A 145 6.64 6.07 5.14
CA CYS A 145 6.98 4.67 5.36
C CYS A 145 5.94 3.69 4.78
N ASP A 146 5.10 4.14 3.83
CA ASP A 146 4.03 3.32 3.27
C ASP A 146 4.56 2.05 2.58
N ALA A 147 5.79 2.11 2.04
CA ALA A 147 6.48 0.95 1.47
C ALA A 147 6.60 -0.24 2.43
N ILE A 148 6.71 0.01 3.75
CA ILE A 148 6.93 -1.05 4.75
C ILE A 148 5.74 -2.00 4.79
N TYR A 149 4.57 -1.48 5.19
CA TYR A 149 3.36 -2.32 5.28
C TYR A 149 2.94 -2.84 3.91
N ALA A 150 3.12 -2.04 2.86
CA ALA A 150 2.77 -2.44 1.51
C ALA A 150 3.58 -3.65 1.03
N SER A 151 4.88 -3.71 1.32
CA SER A 151 5.72 -4.85 0.96
C SER A 151 5.27 -6.15 1.64
N PHE A 152 4.86 -6.07 2.92
CA PHE A 152 4.32 -7.19 3.67
C PHE A 152 2.93 -7.60 3.19
N VAL A 153 2.06 -6.65 2.81
CA VAL A 153 0.76 -6.94 2.17
C VAL A 153 0.98 -7.70 0.85
N VAL A 154 1.87 -7.23 -0.02
CA VAL A 154 2.12 -7.90 -1.30
C VAL A 154 2.78 -9.27 -1.09
N GLY A 155 3.72 -9.39 -0.14
CA GLY A 155 4.29 -10.69 0.23
C GLY A 155 3.23 -11.66 0.77
N SER A 156 2.30 -11.16 1.57
CA SER A 156 1.15 -11.92 2.08
C SER A 156 0.27 -12.46 0.95
N ILE A 157 -0.04 -11.62 -0.04
CA ILE A 157 -0.76 -12.02 -1.27
C ILE A 157 0.01 -13.07 -2.05
N PHE A 158 1.32 -12.86 -2.29
CA PHE A 158 2.15 -13.82 -3.02
C PHE A 158 2.10 -15.21 -2.39
N TYR A 159 2.24 -15.31 -1.06
CA TYR A 159 2.16 -16.59 -0.37
C TYR A 159 0.75 -17.17 -0.32
N ALA A 160 -0.30 -16.34 -0.29
CA ALA A 160 -1.68 -16.81 -0.45
C ALA A 160 -1.88 -17.49 -1.81
N LEU A 161 -1.48 -16.83 -2.91
CA LEU A 161 -1.56 -17.36 -4.27
C LEU A 161 -0.70 -18.62 -4.49
N LYS A 162 0.30 -18.85 -3.62
CA LYS A 162 1.13 -20.07 -3.59
C LYS A 162 0.64 -21.13 -2.60
N ASN A 163 -0.54 -20.96 -1.99
CA ASN A 163 -1.11 -21.86 -0.98
C ASN A 163 -0.23 -22.05 0.27
N ARG A 164 0.62 -21.07 0.61
CA ARG A 164 1.45 -21.06 1.82
C ARG A 164 0.75 -20.27 2.93
N GLN A 165 -0.31 -20.86 3.48
CA GLN A 165 -1.26 -20.21 4.40
C GLN A 165 -0.58 -19.53 5.60
N PHE A 166 0.33 -20.22 6.29
CA PHE A 166 1.03 -19.67 7.45
C PHE A 166 1.82 -18.40 7.11
N LEU A 167 2.68 -18.45 6.09
CA LEU A 167 3.50 -17.31 5.69
C LEU A 167 2.64 -16.15 5.19
N SER A 168 1.56 -16.46 4.48
CA SER A 168 0.61 -15.44 4.03
C SER A 168 0.03 -14.67 5.22
N VAL A 169 -0.57 -15.37 6.20
CA VAL A 169 -1.24 -14.70 7.32
C VAL A 169 -0.24 -14.09 8.32
N LEU A 170 0.95 -14.67 8.47
CA LEU A 170 2.05 -14.07 9.24
C LEU A 170 2.43 -12.69 8.68
N LEU A 171 2.65 -12.59 7.36
CA LEU A 171 2.99 -11.31 6.73
C LEU A 171 1.82 -10.32 6.76
N LEU A 172 0.56 -10.79 6.70
CA LEU A 172 -0.61 -9.94 6.93
C LEU A 172 -0.60 -9.35 8.34
N GLY A 173 -0.28 -10.17 9.35
CA GLY A 173 -0.12 -9.73 10.74
C GLY A 173 0.98 -8.71 10.90
N VAL A 174 2.14 -8.91 10.27
CA VAL A 174 3.25 -7.95 10.31
C VAL A 174 2.86 -6.65 9.62
N ALA A 175 2.23 -6.70 8.44
CA ALA A 175 1.73 -5.49 7.77
C ALA A 175 0.77 -4.70 8.67
N PHE A 176 -0.19 -5.40 9.27
CA PHE A 176 -1.15 -4.81 10.20
C PHE A 176 -0.51 -4.31 11.50
N ALA A 177 0.64 -4.83 11.94
CA ALA A 177 1.37 -4.28 13.08
C ALA A 177 2.03 -2.93 12.76
N PHE A 178 2.41 -2.69 11.50
CA PHE A 178 2.99 -1.41 11.05
C PHE A 178 1.94 -0.35 10.73
N LYS A 179 0.86 -0.73 10.03
CA LYS A 179 -0.16 0.23 9.59
C LYS A 179 -1.54 -0.39 9.47
N MET A 180 -2.55 0.34 9.94
CA MET A 180 -3.96 -0.02 9.80
C MET A 180 -4.37 -0.17 8.33
N GLN A 181 -3.75 0.57 7.40
CA GLN A 181 -4.03 0.54 5.96
C GLN A 181 -3.80 -0.84 5.33
N ALA A 182 -3.16 -1.79 6.03
CA ALA A 182 -3.21 -3.20 5.66
C ALA A 182 -4.65 -3.73 5.51
N VAL A 183 -5.65 -3.09 6.13
CA VAL A 183 -7.07 -3.47 6.00
C VAL A 183 -7.58 -3.45 4.56
N PHE A 184 -6.94 -2.72 3.64
CA PHE A 184 -7.35 -2.64 2.23
C PHE A 184 -7.27 -3.98 1.49
N VAL A 185 -6.52 -4.97 2.01
CA VAL A 185 -6.45 -6.33 1.45
C VAL A 185 -7.47 -7.29 2.08
N LEU A 186 -8.20 -6.90 3.13
CA LEU A 186 -9.07 -7.83 3.86
C LEU A 186 -10.22 -8.43 3.03
N PRO A 187 -10.85 -7.74 2.06
CA PRO A 187 -11.83 -8.40 1.19
C PRO A 187 -11.27 -9.66 0.49
N PHE A 188 -10.02 -9.61 0.02
CA PHE A 188 -9.33 -10.77 -0.56
C PHE A 188 -9.20 -11.92 0.45
N PHE A 189 -8.70 -11.64 1.65
CA PHE A 189 -8.55 -12.66 2.70
C PHE A 189 -9.88 -13.20 3.22
N PHE A 190 -10.92 -12.37 3.26
CA PHE A 190 -12.24 -12.79 3.68
C PHE A 190 -12.84 -13.79 2.70
N VAL A 191 -12.68 -13.58 1.39
CA VAL A 191 -13.10 -14.57 0.38
C VAL A 191 -12.28 -15.87 0.52
N LEU A 192 -10.96 -15.80 0.71
CA LEU A 192 -10.14 -17.00 0.96
C LEU A 192 -10.59 -17.80 2.19
N LEU A 193 -10.95 -17.11 3.27
CA LEU A 193 -11.51 -17.71 4.48
C LEU A 193 -12.84 -18.41 4.19
N LEU A 194 -13.78 -17.70 3.56
CA LEU A 194 -15.12 -18.21 3.25
C LEU A 194 -15.10 -19.41 2.29
N ARG A 195 -14.15 -19.42 1.35
CA ARG A 195 -13.88 -20.52 0.41
C ARG A 195 -13.04 -21.65 1.01
N LYS A 196 -12.59 -21.52 2.27
CA LYS A 196 -11.72 -22.47 2.98
C LYS A 196 -10.34 -22.67 2.32
N GLU A 197 -9.89 -21.71 1.52
CA GLU A 197 -8.54 -21.71 0.91
C GLU A 197 -7.46 -21.37 1.95
N ILE A 198 -7.84 -20.65 3.01
CA ILE A 198 -7.06 -20.48 4.23
C ILE A 198 -7.90 -20.99 5.41
N LYS A 199 -7.30 -21.85 6.24
CA LYS A 199 -8.00 -22.35 7.44
C LYS A 199 -8.17 -21.23 8.47
N TRP A 200 -9.37 -21.13 9.05
CA TRP A 200 -9.78 -20.02 9.92
C TRP A 200 -8.82 -19.75 11.09
N TYR A 201 -8.23 -20.80 11.67
CA TYR A 201 -7.33 -20.65 12.82
C TYR A 201 -6.01 -19.96 12.47
N TYR A 202 -5.59 -19.92 11.19
CA TYR A 202 -4.42 -19.13 10.80
C TYR A 202 -4.65 -17.64 11.02
N PHE A 203 -5.90 -17.15 10.94
CA PHE A 203 -6.21 -15.74 11.19
C PHE A 203 -5.98 -15.30 12.64
N LEU A 204 -5.84 -16.24 13.59
CA LEU A 204 -5.37 -15.93 14.95
C LEU A 204 -3.93 -15.43 15.00
N ILE A 205 -3.14 -15.65 13.94
CA ILE A 205 -1.76 -15.12 13.83
C ILE A 205 -1.78 -13.59 13.73
N VAL A 206 -2.77 -12.97 13.09
CA VAL A 206 -2.83 -11.51 12.97
C VAL A 206 -2.88 -10.80 14.33
N PRO A 207 -3.85 -11.10 15.22
CA PRO A 207 -3.84 -10.52 16.57
C PRO A 207 -2.64 -10.98 17.40
N ALA A 208 -2.15 -12.21 17.24
CA ALA A 208 -0.95 -12.67 17.94
C ALA A 208 0.30 -11.84 17.57
N VAL A 209 0.52 -11.58 16.28
CA VAL A 209 1.63 -10.72 15.81
C VAL A 209 1.45 -9.29 16.31
N TYR A 210 0.23 -8.77 16.32
CA TYR A 210 -0.03 -7.44 16.88
C TYR A 210 0.33 -7.37 18.37
N VAL A 211 -0.16 -8.32 19.17
CA VAL A 211 0.17 -8.42 20.61
C VAL A 211 1.67 -8.54 20.82
N VAL A 212 2.36 -9.43 20.09
CA VAL A 212 3.83 -9.54 20.17
C VAL A 212 4.51 -8.22 19.82
N SER A 213 4.00 -7.48 18.83
CA SER A 213 4.59 -6.21 18.41
C SER A 213 4.46 -5.11 19.46
N ILE A 214 3.47 -5.16 20.36
CA ILE A 214 3.32 -4.16 21.44
C ILE A 214 4.08 -4.53 22.74
N LEU A 215 4.48 -5.79 22.91
CA LEU A 215 5.13 -6.27 24.15
C LEU A 215 6.37 -5.47 24.57
N PRO A 216 7.32 -5.11 23.67
CA PRO A 216 8.47 -4.32 24.08
C PRO A 216 8.07 -2.97 24.70
N ALA A 217 7.18 -2.20 24.08
CA ALA A 217 6.70 -0.94 24.64
C ALA A 217 5.99 -1.12 25.98
N TRP A 218 5.22 -2.21 26.14
CA TRP A 218 4.58 -2.55 27.41
C TRP A 218 5.60 -2.83 28.51
N PHE A 219 6.65 -3.60 28.21
CA PHE A 219 7.74 -3.87 29.17
C PHE A 219 8.53 -2.62 29.57
N TYR A 220 8.59 -1.60 28.71
CA TYR A 220 9.17 -0.32 29.06
C TYR A 220 8.24 0.59 29.87
N GLY A 221 6.97 0.21 30.09
CA GLY A 221 6.05 0.89 31.00
C GLY A 221 4.82 1.52 30.34
N ARG A 222 4.64 1.40 29.02
CA ARG A 222 3.43 1.93 28.35
C ARG A 222 2.21 1.09 28.70
N SER A 223 1.04 1.72 28.86
CA SER A 223 -0.19 0.99 29.23
C SER A 223 -0.57 -0.05 28.17
N PHE A 224 -0.86 -1.28 28.61
CA PHE A 224 -1.34 -2.33 27.71
C PHE A 224 -2.66 -1.95 27.04
N VAL A 225 -3.54 -1.26 27.77
CA VAL A 225 -4.85 -0.82 27.24
C VAL A 225 -4.64 0.22 26.14
N GLU A 226 -3.76 1.19 26.34
CA GLU A 226 -3.43 2.18 25.30
C GLU A 226 -2.83 1.53 24.05
N LEU A 227 -1.94 0.54 24.26
CA LEU A 227 -1.28 -0.18 23.18
C LEU A 227 -2.27 -1.01 22.34
N ILE A 228 -3.22 -1.70 22.98
CA ILE A 228 -4.23 -2.49 22.26
C ILE A 228 -5.30 -1.60 21.60
N SER A 229 -5.58 -0.42 22.15
CA SER A 229 -6.55 0.55 21.61
C SER A 229 -5.95 1.57 20.63
N LEU A 230 -4.70 1.38 20.20
CA LEU A 230 -3.95 2.38 19.45
C LEU A 230 -4.61 2.73 18.12
N TYR A 231 -5.17 1.75 17.40
CA TYR A 231 -5.87 2.03 16.14
C TYR A 231 -7.18 2.78 16.31
N PHE A 232 -7.91 2.58 17.41
CA PHE A 232 -9.07 3.41 17.74
C PHE A 232 -8.64 4.86 18.01
N SER A 233 -7.51 5.03 18.71
CA SER A 233 -6.95 6.35 19.01
C SER A 233 -6.46 7.07 17.75
N GLN A 234 -5.79 6.35 16.84
CA GLN A 234 -5.36 6.88 15.54
C GLN A 234 -6.53 7.29 14.66
N ALA A 235 -7.63 6.52 14.64
CA ALA A 235 -8.81 6.85 13.86
C ALA A 235 -9.46 8.17 14.28
N GLY A 236 -9.31 8.57 15.55
CA GLY A 236 -9.76 9.86 16.08
C GLY A 236 -8.77 11.02 15.94
N TYR A 237 -7.52 10.76 15.50
CA TYR A 237 -6.45 11.76 15.49
C TYR A 237 -6.70 12.89 14.47
N TYR A 238 -7.09 12.52 13.25
CA TYR A 238 -7.50 13.49 12.22
C TYR A 238 -9.01 13.42 12.04
N ARG A 239 -9.72 14.43 12.56
CA ARG A 239 -11.19 14.53 12.47
C ARG A 239 -11.65 15.12 11.13
N LEU A 240 -11.11 14.60 10.03
CA LEU A 240 -11.46 14.97 8.66
C LEU A 240 -11.89 13.72 7.89
N LEU A 241 -13.03 13.80 7.18
CA LEU A 241 -13.54 12.68 6.39
C LEU A 241 -12.68 12.34 5.16
N THR A 242 -11.87 13.30 4.70
CA THR A 242 -10.86 13.11 3.66
C THR A 242 -9.77 14.18 3.78
N MET A 243 -8.54 13.82 3.41
CA MET A 243 -7.37 14.68 3.39
C MET A 243 -6.72 14.56 2.02
N ASN A 244 -7.10 15.47 1.10
CA ASN A 244 -6.61 15.49 -0.28
C ASN A 244 -6.85 14.19 -1.07
N PHE A 245 -7.81 13.37 -0.64
CA PHE A 245 -8.12 12.09 -1.26
C PHE A 245 -9.50 12.15 -1.96
N PRO A 246 -9.59 11.86 -3.27
CA PRO A 246 -10.80 12.04 -4.05
C PRO A 246 -11.81 10.88 -3.89
N ASN A 247 -12.22 10.58 -2.65
CA ASN A 247 -13.24 9.57 -2.32
C ASN A 247 -14.66 10.18 -2.23
N ILE A 248 -15.66 9.35 -1.89
CA ILE A 248 -17.06 9.80 -1.73
C ILE A 248 -17.23 10.94 -0.71
N TYR A 249 -16.30 11.09 0.23
CA TYR A 249 -16.41 12.09 1.31
C TYR A 249 -16.09 13.51 0.88
N ILE A 250 -15.59 13.74 -0.34
CA ILE A 250 -15.40 15.10 -0.86
C ILE A 250 -16.72 15.88 -0.96
N TRP A 251 -17.85 15.16 -1.07
CA TRP A 251 -19.19 15.74 -1.18
C TRP A 251 -19.85 16.03 0.17
N PHE A 252 -19.22 15.61 1.26
CA PHE A 252 -19.70 15.79 2.62
C PHE A 252 -18.75 16.70 3.41
N SER A 253 -18.13 17.67 2.74
CA SER A 253 -17.28 18.66 3.40
C SER A 253 -18.11 19.46 4.42
N GLY A 254 -17.64 19.49 5.68
CA GLY A 254 -18.35 20.14 6.79
C GLY A 254 -19.42 19.29 7.47
N ALA A 255 -19.64 18.04 7.04
CA ALA A 255 -20.51 17.11 7.76
C ALA A 255 -19.88 16.67 9.09
N ASP A 256 -20.74 16.24 10.04
CA ASP A 256 -20.29 15.73 11.33
C ASP A 256 -19.38 14.50 11.17
N PHE A 257 -18.16 14.59 11.68
CA PHE A 257 -17.15 13.56 11.49
C PHE A 257 -17.56 12.23 12.14
N ASP A 258 -18.07 12.25 13.37
CA ASP A 258 -18.34 11.01 14.11
C ASP A 258 -19.45 10.21 13.44
N THR A 259 -20.54 10.87 13.04
CA THR A 259 -21.67 10.25 12.36
C THR A 259 -21.26 9.67 11.00
N PHE A 260 -20.60 10.47 10.16
CA PHE A 260 -20.23 10.04 8.80
C PHE A 260 -19.09 9.02 8.80
N SER A 261 -18.18 9.11 9.77
CA SER A 261 -17.10 8.13 9.91
C SER A 261 -17.66 6.75 10.28
N VAL A 262 -18.54 6.69 11.27
CA VAL A 262 -19.21 5.44 11.68
C VAL A 262 -20.05 4.88 10.53
N ALA A 263 -20.87 5.71 9.88
CA ALA A 263 -21.69 5.28 8.74
C ALA A 263 -20.82 4.70 7.60
N GLY A 264 -19.71 5.36 7.29
CA GLY A 264 -18.74 4.93 6.30
C GLY A 264 -18.07 3.59 6.59
N ILE A 265 -17.65 3.40 7.84
CA ILE A 265 -17.07 2.13 8.30
C ILE A 265 -18.11 1.01 8.21
N LEU A 266 -19.32 1.23 8.72
CA LEU A 266 -20.41 0.24 8.67
C LEU A 266 -20.78 -0.12 7.22
N PHE A 267 -20.86 0.87 6.33
CA PHE A 267 -21.10 0.64 4.91
C PHE A 267 -20.00 -0.21 4.28
N THR A 268 -18.74 0.09 4.57
CA THR A 268 -17.58 -0.68 4.08
C THR A 268 -17.61 -2.14 4.57
N VAL A 269 -17.94 -2.35 5.85
CA VAL A 269 -18.09 -3.69 6.43
C VAL A 269 -19.23 -4.44 5.74
N LEU A 270 -20.41 -3.82 5.61
CA LEU A 270 -21.57 -4.46 4.98
C LEU A 270 -21.30 -4.81 3.51
N LEU A 271 -20.65 -3.91 2.76
CA LEU A 271 -20.26 -4.17 1.38
C LEU A 271 -19.27 -5.34 1.31
N THR A 272 -18.24 -5.34 2.16
CA THR A 272 -17.25 -6.42 2.22
C THR A 272 -17.89 -7.77 2.56
N LEU A 273 -18.82 -7.80 3.51
CA LEU A 273 -19.58 -8.99 3.86
C LEU A 273 -20.41 -9.48 2.67
N THR A 274 -21.19 -8.59 2.06
CA THR A 274 -22.06 -8.90 0.93
C THR A 274 -21.27 -9.47 -0.25
N VAL A 275 -20.19 -8.80 -0.64
CA VAL A 275 -19.30 -9.25 -1.72
C VAL A 275 -18.63 -10.57 -1.34
N GLY A 276 -18.18 -10.73 -0.10
CA GLY A 276 -17.55 -11.96 0.37
C GLY A 276 -18.48 -13.18 0.29
N PHE A 277 -19.71 -13.04 0.77
CA PHE A 277 -20.71 -14.12 0.70
C PHE A 277 -21.15 -14.44 -0.74
N TRP A 278 -21.23 -13.43 -1.61
CA TRP A 278 -21.48 -13.64 -3.03
C TRP A 278 -20.33 -14.44 -3.69
N LEU A 279 -19.08 -14.02 -3.47
CA LEU A 279 -17.89 -14.66 -4.07
C LEU A 279 -17.51 -16.02 -3.44
N ARG A 280 -18.11 -16.38 -2.29
CA ARG A 280 -18.00 -17.71 -1.70
C ARG A 280 -18.64 -18.79 -2.57
N SER A 281 -19.58 -18.43 -3.45
CA SER A 281 -20.34 -19.39 -4.27
C SER A 281 -19.43 -20.41 -4.96
N PRO A 282 -19.73 -21.73 -4.83
CA PRO A 282 -18.94 -22.78 -5.50
C PRO A 282 -19.10 -22.74 -7.03
N LYS A 283 -20.12 -22.05 -7.55
CA LYS A 283 -20.31 -21.84 -9.00
C LYS A 283 -19.25 -20.92 -9.61
N ILE A 284 -18.60 -20.12 -8.78
CA ILE A 284 -17.56 -19.18 -9.21
C ILE A 284 -16.19 -19.84 -9.06
N THR A 285 -15.48 -19.98 -10.16
CA THR A 285 -14.11 -20.51 -10.18
C THR A 285 -13.11 -19.36 -10.21
N PHE A 286 -12.26 -19.27 -9.20
CA PHE A 286 -11.20 -18.25 -9.16
C PHE A 286 -9.94 -18.76 -9.87
N THR A 287 -9.64 -18.15 -11.00
CA THR A 287 -8.31 -18.24 -11.61
C THR A 287 -7.37 -17.23 -10.94
N ILE A 288 -6.07 -17.35 -11.20
CA ILE A 288 -5.11 -16.31 -10.78
C ILE A 288 -5.50 -14.94 -11.34
N GLU A 289 -6.00 -14.88 -12.57
CA GLU A 289 -6.43 -13.63 -13.21
C GLU A 289 -7.61 -12.99 -12.46
N THR A 290 -8.60 -13.82 -12.07
CA THR A 290 -9.74 -13.40 -11.25
C THR A 290 -9.28 -12.84 -9.89
N TRP A 291 -8.31 -13.50 -9.25
CA TRP A 291 -7.72 -13.00 -8.00
C TRP A 291 -7.01 -11.66 -8.16
N ILE A 292 -6.20 -11.48 -9.22
CA ILE A 292 -5.53 -10.20 -9.49
C ILE A 292 -6.54 -9.06 -9.68
N LYS A 293 -7.63 -9.31 -10.43
CA LYS A 293 -8.70 -8.31 -10.59
C LYS A 293 -9.37 -7.96 -9.26
N PHE A 294 -9.68 -8.97 -8.44
CA PHE A 294 -10.34 -8.75 -7.15
C PHE A 294 -9.45 -7.99 -6.15
N ILE A 295 -8.16 -8.33 -6.08
CA ILE A 295 -7.19 -7.62 -5.22
C ILE A 295 -7.07 -6.17 -5.65
N PHE A 296 -6.90 -5.91 -6.96
CA PHE A 296 -6.82 -4.55 -7.48
C PHE A 296 -8.10 -3.76 -7.19
N LEU A 297 -9.27 -4.39 -7.39
CA LEU A 297 -10.57 -3.81 -7.05
C LEU A 297 -10.67 -3.48 -5.55
N SER A 298 -10.19 -4.35 -4.66
CA SER A 298 -10.14 -4.10 -3.22
C SER A 298 -9.30 -2.86 -2.88
N PHE A 299 -8.11 -2.74 -3.48
CA PHE A 299 -7.22 -1.60 -3.26
C PHE A 299 -7.77 -0.27 -3.78
N ILE A 300 -8.71 -0.28 -4.73
CA ILE A 300 -9.32 0.95 -5.24
C ILE A 300 -10.68 1.23 -4.60
N VAL A 301 -11.50 0.23 -4.28
CA VAL A 301 -12.84 0.43 -3.73
C VAL A 301 -12.80 0.75 -2.25
N ILE A 302 -12.00 0.02 -1.46
CA ILE A 302 -12.00 0.20 0.00
C ILE A 302 -11.58 1.63 0.40
N PRO A 303 -10.49 2.21 -0.14
CA PRO A 303 -10.17 3.61 0.11
C PRO A 303 -11.19 4.59 -0.46
N PHE A 304 -11.91 4.24 -1.53
CA PHE A 304 -12.93 5.10 -2.11
C PHE A 304 -14.19 5.24 -1.23
N ILE A 305 -14.49 4.24 -0.39
CA ILE A 305 -15.69 4.24 0.46
C ILE A 305 -15.41 4.43 1.96
N LEU A 306 -14.17 4.27 2.40
CA LEU A 306 -13.79 4.56 3.79
C LEU A 306 -13.55 6.07 4.03
N PRO A 307 -13.93 6.57 5.23
CA PRO A 307 -13.63 7.93 5.68
C PRO A 307 -12.17 8.05 6.16
N GLY A 308 -11.68 9.27 6.35
CA GLY A 308 -10.36 9.55 6.93
C GLY A 308 -9.19 9.22 6.01
N MET A 309 -9.41 9.21 4.69
CA MET A 309 -8.38 8.83 3.73
C MET A 309 -7.43 9.99 3.44
N HIS A 310 -6.13 9.71 3.49
CA HIS A 310 -5.06 10.63 3.08
C HIS A 310 -4.66 10.42 1.63
N GLU A 311 -4.10 11.46 1.00
CA GLU A 311 -3.59 11.49 -0.38
C GLU A 311 -2.76 10.27 -0.78
N ARG A 312 -2.01 9.72 0.18
CA ARG A 312 -1.09 8.60 -0.03
C ARG A 312 -1.72 7.21 0.08
N TYR A 313 -2.99 7.09 0.46
CA TYR A 313 -3.62 5.79 0.71
C TYR A 313 -3.95 4.99 -0.56
N MET A 314 -3.69 5.55 -1.75
CA MET A 314 -3.65 4.81 -3.02
C MET A 314 -2.34 4.04 -3.26
N TYR A 315 -1.36 4.10 -2.36
CA TYR A 315 -0.04 3.48 -2.56
C TYR A 315 -0.10 1.99 -2.97
N LEU A 316 -0.93 1.19 -2.31
CA LEU A 316 -1.13 -0.23 -2.68
C LEU A 316 -1.71 -0.38 -4.09
N ALA A 317 -2.66 0.48 -4.47
CA ALA A 317 -3.26 0.46 -5.80
C ALA A 317 -2.25 0.89 -6.88
N ASP A 318 -1.40 1.88 -6.60
CA ASP A 318 -0.35 2.35 -7.52
C ASP A 318 0.65 1.23 -7.84
N ILE A 319 1.22 0.60 -6.80
CA ILE A 319 2.25 -0.42 -7.00
C ILE A 319 1.64 -1.72 -7.57
N PHE A 320 0.43 -2.10 -7.15
CA PHE A 320 -0.25 -3.28 -7.67
C PHE A 320 -0.80 -3.06 -9.08
N GLY A 321 -0.98 -1.80 -9.50
CA GLY A 321 -1.33 -1.44 -10.86
C GLY A 321 -0.35 -1.99 -11.90
N LEU A 322 0.94 -2.15 -11.57
CA LEU A 322 1.90 -2.83 -12.45
C LEU A 322 1.54 -4.32 -12.62
N VAL A 323 1.16 -5.01 -11.55
CA VAL A 323 0.71 -6.41 -11.63
C VAL A 323 -0.53 -6.49 -12.51
N TYR A 324 -1.51 -5.62 -12.30
CA TYR A 324 -2.71 -5.56 -13.12
C TYR A 324 -2.38 -5.32 -14.60
N LEU A 325 -1.51 -4.34 -14.91
CA LEU A 325 -1.05 -4.03 -16.27
C LEU A 325 -0.40 -5.24 -16.94
N MET A 326 0.47 -5.96 -16.21
CA MET A 326 1.16 -7.13 -16.74
C MET A 326 0.22 -8.31 -16.96
N PHE A 327 -0.82 -8.48 -16.14
CA PHE A 327 -1.84 -9.50 -16.40
C PHE A 327 -2.78 -9.10 -17.55
N PHE A 328 -3.11 -7.82 -17.68
CA PHE A 328 -4.13 -7.30 -18.60
C PHE A 328 -3.62 -6.09 -19.40
N PRO A 329 -2.64 -6.25 -20.31
CA PRO A 329 -2.00 -5.12 -21.00
C PRO A 329 -2.97 -4.29 -21.86
N LYS A 330 -4.05 -4.89 -22.38
CA LYS A 330 -5.10 -4.17 -23.11
C LYS A 330 -5.91 -3.21 -22.22
N LYS A 331 -5.82 -3.36 -20.90
CA LYS A 331 -6.53 -2.58 -19.88
C LYS A 331 -5.62 -1.57 -19.19
N TRP A 332 -4.54 -1.14 -19.85
CA TRP A 332 -3.52 -0.22 -19.30
C TRP A 332 -4.07 1.09 -18.74
N TYR A 333 -5.19 1.55 -19.27
CA TYR A 333 -5.87 2.77 -18.85
C TYR A 333 -6.39 2.70 -17.40
N LEU A 334 -6.65 1.50 -16.86
CA LEU A 334 -7.10 1.33 -15.47
C LEU A 334 -5.98 1.64 -14.45
N PRO A 335 -4.84 0.93 -14.46
CA PRO A 335 -3.74 1.24 -13.55
C PRO A 335 -3.12 2.61 -13.82
N LEU A 336 -3.09 3.08 -15.08
CA LEU A 336 -2.65 4.45 -15.34
C LEU A 336 -3.62 5.48 -14.75
N GLY A 337 -4.93 5.26 -14.86
CA GLY A 337 -5.93 6.15 -14.26
C GLY A 337 -5.75 6.27 -12.74
N ILE A 338 -5.51 5.14 -12.05
CA ILE A 338 -5.18 5.16 -10.62
C ILE A 338 -3.90 5.95 -10.35
N LEU A 339 -2.82 5.68 -11.09
CA LEU A 339 -1.55 6.38 -10.89
C LEU A 339 -1.69 7.90 -11.09
N LEU A 340 -2.49 8.33 -12.07
CA LEU A 340 -2.77 9.75 -12.32
C LEU A 340 -3.59 10.38 -11.19
N VAL A 341 -4.65 9.71 -10.71
CA VAL A 341 -5.48 10.18 -9.58
C VAL A 341 -4.65 10.26 -8.30
N SER A 342 -3.84 9.23 -8.03
CA SER A 342 -2.95 9.20 -6.87
C SER A 342 -1.90 10.31 -6.95
N THR A 343 -1.19 10.44 -8.08
CA THR A 343 -0.21 11.52 -8.29
C THR A 343 -0.84 12.90 -8.14
N TYR A 344 -2.06 13.10 -8.67
CA TYR A 344 -2.82 14.32 -8.48
C TYR A 344 -3.06 14.62 -7.00
N SER A 345 -3.46 13.61 -6.22
CA SER A 345 -3.68 13.72 -4.76
C SER A 345 -2.40 14.12 -4.02
N TYR A 346 -1.25 13.55 -4.38
CA TYR A 346 0.05 13.97 -3.82
C TYR A 346 0.39 15.43 -4.17
N ILE A 347 0.15 15.86 -5.42
CA ILE A 347 0.41 17.25 -5.83
C ILE A 347 -0.49 18.22 -5.07
N ARG A 348 -1.75 17.86 -4.82
CA ARG A 348 -2.65 18.66 -3.98
C ARG A 348 -2.15 18.80 -2.55
N CYS A 349 -1.46 17.79 -2.01
CA CYS A 349 -0.82 17.85 -0.69
C CYS A 349 0.45 18.73 -0.70
N SER A 350 0.33 19.92 -1.28
CA SER A 350 1.35 20.95 -1.36
C SER A 350 0.64 22.31 -1.45
N ARG A 351 1.39 23.36 -1.81
CA ARG A 351 0.84 24.71 -2.07
C ARG A 351 -0.27 24.74 -3.13
N PHE A 352 -0.45 23.67 -3.91
CA PHE A 352 -1.47 23.60 -4.95
C PHE A 352 -2.87 23.17 -4.46
N ASN A 353 -3.04 22.89 -3.16
CA ASN A 353 -4.33 22.45 -2.61
C ASN A 353 -5.49 23.39 -2.95
N GLU A 354 -5.26 24.71 -2.88
CA GLU A 354 -6.29 25.74 -3.08
C GLU A 354 -6.69 25.92 -4.55
N VAL A 355 -5.78 25.60 -5.47
CA VAL A 355 -5.96 25.86 -6.92
C VAL A 355 -6.51 24.63 -7.64
N LEU A 356 -6.13 23.45 -7.17
CA LEU A 356 -6.59 22.20 -7.73
C LEU A 356 -7.93 21.83 -7.05
N PRO A 357 -9.00 21.47 -7.76
CA PRO A 357 -10.25 20.94 -7.18
C PRO A 357 -10.30 19.39 -7.12
N MET A 358 -10.92 18.76 -6.12
CA MET A 358 -10.91 17.28 -5.99
C MET A 358 -11.88 16.57 -6.96
N GLN A 359 -12.88 17.30 -7.45
CA GLN A 359 -14.00 16.78 -8.24
C GLN A 359 -13.54 16.08 -9.53
N PRO A 360 -12.62 16.62 -10.35
CA PRO A 360 -12.16 15.92 -11.56
C PRO A 360 -11.49 14.58 -11.24
N ALA A 361 -10.64 14.55 -10.21
CA ALA A 361 -9.98 13.33 -9.78
C ALA A 361 -10.98 12.29 -9.25
N PHE A 362 -12.04 12.73 -8.56
CA PHE A 362 -13.13 11.87 -8.11
C PHE A 362 -13.84 11.19 -9.28
N PHE A 363 -14.22 11.94 -10.33
CA PHE A 363 -14.92 11.35 -11.47
C PHE A 363 -14.04 10.37 -12.26
N VAL A 364 -12.74 10.68 -12.43
CA VAL A 364 -11.79 9.75 -13.03
C VAL A 364 -11.63 8.49 -12.18
N TYR A 365 -11.50 8.64 -10.87
CA TYR A 365 -11.36 7.50 -9.96
C TYR A 365 -12.61 6.60 -9.97
N LEU A 366 -13.79 7.20 -9.91
CA LEU A 366 -15.07 6.49 -10.01
C LEU A 366 -15.19 5.74 -11.35
N LEU A 367 -14.82 6.37 -12.47
CA LEU A 367 -14.81 5.72 -13.78
C LEU A 367 -13.89 4.49 -13.79
N VAL A 368 -12.68 4.60 -13.25
CA VAL A 368 -11.74 3.47 -13.15
C VAL A 368 -12.32 2.35 -12.28
N ILE A 369 -12.95 2.68 -11.15
CA ILE A 369 -13.63 1.70 -10.28
C ILE A 369 -14.74 0.98 -11.04
N VAL A 370 -15.63 1.71 -11.71
CA VAL A 370 -16.76 1.13 -12.47
C VAL A 370 -16.25 0.21 -13.58
N LEU A 371 -15.25 0.64 -14.35
CA LEU A 371 -14.68 -0.16 -15.43
C LEU A 371 -13.94 -1.41 -14.91
N THR A 372 -13.23 -1.29 -13.79
CA THR A 372 -12.56 -2.43 -13.14
C THR A 372 -13.57 -3.42 -12.57
N PHE A 373 -14.64 -2.92 -11.96
CA PHE A 373 -15.74 -3.74 -11.43
C PHE A 373 -16.44 -4.50 -12.55
N TYR A 374 -16.78 -3.82 -13.65
CA TYR A 374 -17.37 -4.46 -14.84
C TYR A 374 -16.47 -5.58 -15.38
N ASP A 375 -15.18 -5.30 -15.55
CA ASP A 375 -14.19 -6.26 -16.06
C ASP A 375 -13.99 -7.47 -15.12
N PHE A 376 -14.12 -7.25 -13.80
CA PHE A 376 -14.13 -8.30 -12.80
C PHE A 376 -15.38 -9.17 -12.93
N VAL A 377 -16.58 -8.58 -12.91
CA VAL A 377 -17.85 -9.32 -13.02
C VAL A 377 -17.95 -10.11 -14.33
N GLU A 378 -17.52 -9.53 -15.45
CA GLU A 378 -17.48 -10.22 -16.74
C GLU A 378 -16.59 -11.47 -16.68
N SER A 379 -15.45 -11.40 -16.01
CA SER A 379 -14.56 -12.56 -15.84
C SER A 379 -15.14 -13.67 -14.97
N LEU A 380 -16.07 -13.35 -14.06
CA LEU A 380 -16.77 -14.38 -13.27
C LEU A 380 -17.78 -15.13 -14.14
N LYS A 381 -18.52 -14.43 -15.01
CA LYS A 381 -19.51 -15.03 -15.92
C LYS A 381 -18.88 -16.02 -16.90
N SER A 382 -17.66 -15.74 -17.38
CA SER A 382 -16.93 -16.68 -18.24
C SER A 382 -16.53 -17.98 -17.54
N THR A 383 -16.51 -18.00 -16.20
CA THR A 383 -16.13 -19.18 -15.40
C THR A 383 -17.30 -19.99 -14.84
N GLU A 384 -18.54 -19.51 -15.03
CA GLU A 384 -19.77 -20.22 -14.62
C GLU A 384 -20.29 -21.21 -15.68
N LYS A 385 -19.59 -21.32 -16.82
CA LYS A 385 -19.80 -22.36 -17.83
C LYS A 385 -18.89 -23.55 -17.54
#